data_AF-A0AAW1ZME3-F1
#
_entry.id   AF-A0AAW1ZME3-F1
#
_cell.length_a   1.000
_cell.length_b   1.000
_cell.length_c   1.000
_cell.angle_alpha   90.00
_cell.angle_beta   90.00
_cell.angle_gamma   90.00
#
_symmetry.space_group_name_H-M   'P 1'
#
loop_
_entity.id
_entity.type
_entity.pdbx_description
1 polymer ?
#
loop_
_entity_poly.entity_id
_entity_poly.type
_entity_poly.pdbx_seq_one_letter_code
_entity_poly.pdbx_strand_id
1 'polypeptide(L)'
;MISICLIHGGVAPHFFAPRLFSLVVGEATEDVDLTEIVDEGFRSQLLKIQDAITIEDTREALEEASNSLSLLGSLNIQCRTLEDREMVIQCAAKFYLEGRLKAAMEQFVEGLGCLGLHAAMMANSKPLRYLFLAKEDPLTAKDLIDAFSAHFSEEGSNRRHNEIRTYAWFRDFLLDVEGGEMQVDQSKILTLHEVLAFASGLEELPPLGFKNQPIIDFLNTDCKFPKANTCDVVLHLPIHRSYEEFCNYMCSGILQAVEFGMA
;
A
#
# COMPACT_ATOMS: atom_id res chain seq x y z
N MET A 1 -4.64 4.87 -15.25
CA MET A 1 -3.93 3.70 -14.67
C MET A 1 -4.65 3.14 -13.46
N ILE A 2 -4.90 3.93 -12.40
CA ILE A 2 -5.60 3.45 -11.18
C ILE A 2 -6.93 2.75 -11.49
N SER A 3 -7.80 3.35 -12.30
CA SER A 3 -9.09 2.74 -12.66
C SER A 3 -8.94 1.41 -13.38
N ILE A 4 -8.01 1.32 -14.33
CA ILE A 4 -7.72 0.09 -15.07
C ILE A 4 -7.22 -0.99 -14.11
N CYS A 5 -6.28 -0.65 -13.22
CA CYS A 5 -5.71 -1.58 -12.26
C CYS A 5 -6.78 -2.17 -11.33
N LEU A 6 -7.59 -1.33 -10.67
CA LEU A 6 -8.61 -1.81 -9.75
C LEU A 6 -9.70 -2.64 -10.44
N ILE A 7 -10.19 -2.18 -11.60
CA ILE A 7 -11.32 -2.84 -12.28
C ILE A 7 -10.91 -4.18 -12.89
N HIS A 8 -9.64 -4.33 -13.27
CA HIS A 8 -9.11 -5.58 -13.79
C HIS A 8 -8.48 -6.49 -12.71
N GLY A 9 -8.69 -6.20 -11.42
CA GLY A 9 -8.25 -7.06 -10.32
C GLY A 9 -6.75 -7.00 -10.02
N GLY A 10 -6.09 -5.88 -10.36
CA GLY A 10 -4.73 -5.59 -9.93
C GLY A 10 -4.65 -5.10 -8.49
N VAL A 11 -3.47 -4.58 -8.12
CA VAL A 11 -3.20 -4.05 -6.78
C VAL A 11 -3.96 -2.75 -6.51
N ALA A 12 -4.34 -2.54 -5.26
CA ALA A 12 -4.96 -1.29 -4.83
C ALA A 12 -3.91 -0.17 -4.68
N PRO A 13 -4.29 1.11 -4.82
CA PRO A 13 -3.36 2.22 -4.66
C PRO A 13 -2.67 2.28 -3.30
N HIS A 14 -3.41 2.17 -2.19
CA HIS A 14 -2.85 2.24 -0.82
C HIS A 14 -1.81 3.35 -0.55
N PHE A 15 -1.95 4.53 -1.17
CA PHE A 15 -1.00 5.64 -0.98
C PHE A 15 -1.68 7.02 -0.86
N PHE A 16 -3.01 7.10 -0.95
CA PHE A 16 -3.70 8.38 -0.89
C PHE A 16 -3.66 8.92 0.53
N ALA A 17 -3.36 10.21 0.65
CA ALA A 17 -3.63 10.96 1.87
C ALA A 17 -5.16 11.03 2.10
N PRO A 18 -5.63 11.05 3.37
CA PRO A 18 -7.04 11.23 3.70
C PRO A 18 -7.69 12.43 3.00
N ARG A 19 -6.99 13.59 2.95
CA ARG A 19 -7.46 14.81 2.30
C ARG A 19 -7.64 14.63 0.79
N LEU A 20 -6.69 13.98 0.11
CA LEU A 20 -6.79 13.70 -1.32
C LEU A 20 -8.03 12.87 -1.64
N PHE A 21 -8.29 11.82 -0.84
CA PHE A 21 -9.48 11.00 -1.04
C PHE A 21 -10.76 11.83 -0.91
N SER A 22 -10.88 12.64 0.16
CA SER A 22 -12.03 13.52 0.38
C SER A 22 -12.24 14.50 -0.77
N LEU A 23 -11.17 15.11 -1.31
CA LEU A 23 -11.25 15.97 -2.48
C LEU A 23 -11.75 15.24 -3.72
N VAL A 24 -11.27 14.02 -3.97
CA VAL A 24 -11.69 13.19 -5.11
C VAL A 24 -13.18 12.86 -5.04
N VAL A 25 -13.70 12.56 -3.84
CA VAL A 25 -15.12 12.24 -3.63
C VAL A 25 -16.00 13.47 -3.32
N GLY A 26 -15.45 14.69 -3.41
CA GLY A 26 -16.20 15.92 -3.14
C GLY A 26 -16.72 16.04 -1.69
N GLU A 27 -16.10 15.35 -0.74
CA GLU A 27 -16.39 15.48 0.69
C GLU A 27 -15.69 16.74 1.25
N ALA A 28 -16.27 17.32 2.31
CA ALA A 28 -15.63 18.42 3.02
C ALA A 28 -14.31 17.95 3.64
N THR A 29 -13.28 18.78 3.50
CA THR A 29 -11.97 18.54 4.13
C THR A 29 -11.91 19.20 5.51
N GLU A 30 -11.22 18.56 6.44
CA GLU A 30 -10.94 19.14 7.76
C GLU A 30 -9.94 20.31 7.64
N ASP A 31 -9.75 21.02 8.74
CA ASP A 31 -8.67 22.01 8.82
C ASP A 31 -7.31 21.36 8.58
N VAL A 32 -6.38 22.15 8.07
CA VAL A 32 -5.09 21.64 7.63
C VAL A 32 -4.19 21.48 8.85
N ASP A 33 -3.66 20.27 9.02
CA ASP A 33 -2.47 20.06 9.84
C ASP A 33 -1.26 20.49 9.02
N LEU A 34 -0.43 21.38 9.56
CA LEU A 34 0.78 21.85 8.89
C LEU A 34 1.76 20.70 8.59
N THR A 35 1.66 19.56 9.28
CA THR A 35 2.45 18.36 8.94
C THR A 35 2.12 17.80 7.55
N GLU A 36 0.92 18.06 7.00
CA GLU A 36 0.51 17.67 5.65
C GLU A 36 1.31 18.41 4.56
N ILE A 37 1.95 19.53 4.90
CA ILE A 37 2.77 20.30 3.97
C ILE A 37 4.17 19.69 3.91
N VAL A 38 4.47 19.07 2.76
CA VAL A 38 5.77 18.43 2.49
C VAL A 38 6.87 19.47 2.23
N ASP A 39 6.52 20.67 1.75
CA ASP A 39 7.48 21.76 1.55
C ASP A 39 7.94 22.30 2.92
N GLU A 40 9.12 21.86 3.35
CA GLU A 40 9.73 22.23 4.63
C GLU A 40 9.85 23.75 4.81
N GLY A 41 10.18 24.48 3.74
CA GLY A 41 10.35 25.93 3.79
C GLY A 41 9.03 26.64 4.05
N PHE A 42 8.00 26.30 3.29
CA PHE A 42 6.67 26.86 3.45
C PHE A 42 6.04 26.43 4.79
N ARG A 43 6.21 25.17 5.19
CA ARG A 43 5.76 24.69 6.50
C ARG A 43 6.41 25.44 7.64
N SER A 44 7.72 25.65 7.60
CA SER A 44 8.46 26.40 8.62
C SER A 44 7.98 27.86 8.72
N GLN A 45 7.67 28.49 7.60
CA GLN A 45 7.09 29.84 7.59
C GLN A 45 5.71 29.90 8.25
N LEU A 46 4.82 28.94 7.95
CA LEU A 46 3.51 28.87 8.58
C LEU A 46 3.59 28.56 10.08
N LEU A 47 4.50 27.67 10.49
CA LEU A 47 4.76 27.39 11.90
C LEU A 47 5.27 28.63 12.63
N LYS A 48 6.19 29.40 12.02
CA LYS A 48 6.67 30.66 12.61
C LYS A 48 5.53 31.67 12.81
N ILE A 49 4.58 31.74 11.87
CA ILE A 49 3.37 32.58 12.03
C ILE A 49 2.48 32.01 13.15
N GLN A 50 2.30 30.69 13.23
CA GLN A 50 1.49 30.02 14.26
C GLN A 50 2.04 30.25 15.68
N ASP A 51 3.36 30.24 15.84
CA ASP A 51 4.05 30.40 17.11
C ASP A 51 4.12 31.86 17.58
N ALA A 52 3.79 32.83 16.73
CA ALA A 52 3.85 34.26 17.04
C ALA A 52 2.81 34.65 18.11
N ILE A 53 3.26 35.20 19.25
CA ILE A 53 2.40 35.47 20.42
C ILE A 53 1.68 36.82 20.28
N THR A 54 2.32 37.81 19.67
CA THR A 54 1.75 39.16 19.49
C THR A 54 1.35 39.44 18.04
N ILE A 55 0.50 40.44 17.83
CA ILE A 55 0.10 40.88 16.48
C ILE A 55 1.29 41.45 15.71
N GLU A 56 2.18 42.18 16.40
CA GLU A 56 3.41 42.69 15.83
C GLU A 56 4.33 41.55 15.37
N ASP A 57 4.57 40.53 16.21
CA ASP A 57 5.36 39.35 15.80
C ASP A 57 4.69 38.60 14.63
N THR A 58 3.36 38.53 14.63
CA THR A 58 2.59 37.91 13.54
C THR A 58 2.80 38.68 12.23
N ARG A 59 2.80 40.01 12.27
CA ARG A 59 3.02 40.84 11.08
C ARG A 59 4.44 40.69 10.53
N GLU A 60 5.44 40.66 11.41
CA GLU A 60 6.84 40.42 11.02
C GLU A 60 6.98 39.03 10.36
N ALA A 61 6.40 37.99 10.96
CA ALA A 61 6.41 36.64 10.39
C ALA A 61 5.68 36.56 9.03
N LEU A 62 4.57 37.28 8.87
CA LEU A 62 3.85 37.37 7.59
C LEU A 62 4.64 38.11 6.52
N GLU A 63 5.36 39.17 6.88
CA GLU A 63 6.21 39.93 5.97
C GLU A 63 7.39 39.07 5.50
N GLU A 64 8.02 38.31 6.40
CA GLU A 64 9.06 37.35 6.04
C GLU A 64 8.55 36.22 5.11
N ALA A 65 7.31 35.77 5.32
CA ALA A 65 6.67 34.74 4.50
C ALA A 65 6.03 35.28 3.20
N SER A 66 6.08 36.59 2.97
CA SER A 66 5.33 37.28 1.92
C SER A 66 5.56 36.73 0.52
N ASN A 67 6.80 36.34 0.18
CA ASN A 67 7.11 35.75 -1.13
C ASN A 67 6.33 34.44 -1.36
N SER A 68 6.31 33.55 -0.38
CA SER A 68 5.59 32.27 -0.46
C SER A 68 4.08 32.48 -0.47
N LEU A 69 3.58 33.43 0.34
CA LEU A 69 2.17 33.78 0.41
C LEU A 69 1.68 34.53 -0.83
N SER A 70 2.55 35.27 -1.52
CA SER A 70 2.19 36.04 -2.73
C SER A 70 1.75 35.13 -3.89
N LEU A 71 2.36 33.95 -3.99
CA LEU A 71 1.99 32.90 -4.96
C LEU A 71 0.58 32.36 -4.72
N LEU A 72 0.06 32.50 -3.50
CA LEU A 72 -1.28 32.05 -3.11
C LEU A 72 -2.36 33.10 -3.44
N GLY A 73 -2.01 34.22 -4.08
CA GLY A 73 -2.91 35.34 -4.36
C GLY A 73 -3.21 36.23 -3.14
N SER A 74 -2.62 35.92 -1.99
CA SER A 74 -2.80 36.62 -0.72
C SER A 74 -1.86 37.82 -0.60
N LEU A 75 -2.12 38.88 -1.38
CA LEU A 75 -1.29 40.09 -1.34
C LEU A 75 -1.72 41.15 -0.30
N ASN A 76 -2.80 40.94 0.47
CA ASN A 76 -3.30 41.97 1.40
C ASN A 76 -3.99 41.40 2.66
N ILE A 77 -3.38 40.40 3.32
CA ILE A 77 -4.01 39.88 4.56
C ILE A 77 -3.63 40.77 5.75
N GLN A 78 -4.57 41.61 6.18
CA GLN A 78 -4.42 42.42 7.38
C GLN A 78 -4.78 41.59 8.62
N CYS A 79 -3.78 41.01 9.29
CA CYS A 79 -3.98 40.45 10.62
C CYS A 79 -4.17 41.58 11.65
N ARG A 80 -5.35 41.63 12.27
CA ARG A 80 -5.68 42.56 13.36
C ARG A 80 -5.82 41.84 14.69
N THR A 81 -6.12 40.54 14.66
CA THR A 81 -6.31 39.68 15.82
C THR A 81 -5.57 38.34 15.65
N LEU A 82 -5.41 37.58 16.74
CA LEU A 82 -4.84 36.23 16.70
C LEU A 82 -5.81 35.21 16.07
N GLU A 83 -7.10 35.52 16.02
CA GLU A 83 -8.09 34.74 15.26
C GLU A 83 -7.86 34.92 13.75
N ASP A 84 -7.61 36.17 13.31
CA ASP A 84 -7.26 36.45 11.91
C ASP A 84 -6.01 35.66 11.49
N ARG A 85 -5.01 35.57 12.38
CA ARG A 85 -3.78 34.80 12.17
C ARG A 85 -4.07 33.33 11.87
N GLU A 86 -4.91 32.68 12.68
CA GLU A 86 -5.27 31.28 12.42
C GLU A 86 -6.00 31.13 11.09
N MET A 87 -6.91 32.05 10.77
CA MET A 87 -7.59 32.09 9.48
C MET A 87 -6.59 32.24 8.32
N VAL A 88 -5.56 33.08 8.44
CA VAL A 88 -4.51 33.22 7.41
C VAL A 88 -3.78 31.92 7.18
N ILE A 89 -3.34 31.27 8.26
CA ILE A 89 -2.60 30.01 8.20
C ILE A 89 -3.46 28.96 7.49
N GLN A 90 -4.72 28.80 7.92
CA GLN A 90 -5.64 27.83 7.32
C GLN A 90 -5.96 28.16 5.86
N CYS A 91 -6.19 29.42 5.51
CA CYS A 91 -6.42 29.82 4.12
C CYS A 91 -5.19 29.55 3.22
N ALA A 92 -4.00 29.90 3.70
CA ALA A 92 -2.75 29.69 2.98
C ALA A 92 -2.48 28.19 2.79
N ALA A 93 -2.64 27.40 3.84
CA ALA A 93 -2.45 25.97 3.83
C ALA A 93 -3.48 25.24 2.94
N LYS A 94 -4.77 25.59 3.02
CA LYS A 94 -5.82 25.03 2.14
C LYS A 94 -5.60 25.42 0.69
N PHE A 95 -5.21 26.66 0.39
CA PHE A 95 -4.86 27.03 -0.98
C PHE A 95 -3.68 26.20 -1.49
N TYR A 96 -2.65 25.99 -0.67
CA TYR A 96 -1.49 25.21 -1.04
C TYR A 96 -1.82 23.72 -1.24
N LEU A 97 -2.68 23.10 -0.43
CA LEU A 97 -2.98 21.67 -0.57
C LEU A 97 -4.10 21.39 -1.57
N GLU A 98 -5.02 22.34 -1.78
CA GLU A 98 -6.26 22.10 -2.54
C GLU A 98 -6.36 23.07 -3.72
N GLY A 99 -6.27 24.38 -3.44
CA GLY A 99 -6.48 25.44 -4.42
C GLY A 99 -5.55 25.38 -5.62
N ARG A 100 -4.24 25.29 -5.39
CA ARG A 100 -3.23 25.25 -6.48
C ARG A 100 -3.31 23.98 -7.34
N LEU A 101 -3.90 22.92 -6.81
CA LEU A 101 -4.00 21.62 -7.47
C LEU A 101 -5.30 21.45 -8.27
N LYS A 102 -6.21 22.44 -8.25
CA LYS A 102 -7.55 22.31 -8.83
C LYS A 102 -7.58 21.75 -10.25
N ALA A 103 -6.81 22.31 -11.18
CA ALA A 103 -6.79 21.83 -12.57
C ALA A 103 -6.25 20.40 -12.70
N ALA A 104 -5.22 20.05 -11.91
CA ALA A 104 -4.68 18.69 -11.88
C ALA A 104 -5.69 17.70 -11.25
N MET A 105 -6.41 18.14 -10.21
CA MET A 105 -7.46 17.37 -9.55
C MET A 105 -8.63 17.09 -10.50
N GLU A 106 -9.06 18.08 -11.29
CA GLU A 106 -10.11 17.91 -12.30
C GLU A 106 -9.72 16.85 -13.34
N GLN A 107 -8.51 16.92 -13.88
CA GLN A 107 -7.98 15.90 -14.80
C GLN A 107 -7.83 14.53 -14.13
N PHE A 108 -7.41 14.50 -12.88
CA PHE A 108 -7.27 13.26 -12.12
C PHE A 108 -8.62 12.57 -11.90
N VAL A 109 -9.64 13.32 -11.50
CA VAL A 109 -11.03 12.86 -11.34
C VAL A 109 -11.60 12.38 -12.67
N GLU A 110 -11.37 13.11 -13.77
CA GLU A 110 -11.75 12.67 -15.12
C GLU A 110 -11.09 11.33 -15.48
N GLY A 111 -9.79 11.21 -15.23
CA GLY A 111 -9.04 9.97 -15.43
C GLY A 111 -9.54 8.82 -14.57
N LEU A 112 -9.97 9.08 -13.31
CA LEU A 112 -10.61 8.08 -12.48
C LEU A 112 -11.98 7.66 -13.06
N GLY A 113 -12.70 8.59 -13.67
CA GLY A 113 -14.00 8.37 -14.32
C GLY A 113 -13.97 7.50 -15.58
N CYS A 114 -12.82 7.25 -16.21
CA CYS A 114 -12.75 6.58 -17.53
C CYS A 114 -13.42 5.20 -17.62
N LEU A 115 -13.54 4.48 -16.50
CA LEU A 115 -14.22 3.19 -16.39
C LEU A 115 -15.30 3.20 -15.28
N GLY A 116 -15.79 4.38 -14.90
CA GLY A 116 -16.84 4.54 -13.87
C GLY A 116 -16.36 4.45 -12.42
N LEU A 117 -15.04 4.33 -12.16
CA LEU A 117 -14.51 4.22 -10.80
C LEU A 117 -14.84 5.44 -9.95
N HIS A 118 -14.71 6.67 -10.49
CA HIS A 118 -15.07 7.88 -9.73
C HIS A 118 -16.53 7.87 -9.25
N ALA A 119 -17.47 7.51 -10.12
CA ALA A 119 -18.89 7.39 -9.74
C ALA A 119 -19.10 6.31 -8.66
N ALA A 120 -18.37 5.19 -8.73
CA ALA A 120 -18.40 4.17 -7.69
C ALA A 120 -17.84 4.69 -6.36
N MET A 121 -16.74 5.45 -6.38
CA MET A 121 -16.14 6.11 -5.20
C MET A 121 -17.12 7.08 -4.54
N MET A 122 -17.83 7.90 -5.33
CA MET A 122 -18.88 8.80 -4.82
C MET A 122 -20.03 8.02 -4.17
N ALA A 123 -20.50 6.95 -4.81
CA ALA A 123 -21.63 6.17 -4.32
C ALA A 123 -21.30 5.30 -3.09
N ASN A 124 -20.03 4.90 -2.94
CA ASN A 124 -19.58 3.94 -1.92
C ASN A 124 -18.29 4.41 -1.24
N SER A 125 -18.24 5.68 -0.81
CA SER A 125 -16.99 6.30 -0.33
C SER A 125 -16.37 5.57 0.87
N LYS A 126 -17.18 5.17 1.85
CA LYS A 126 -16.72 4.47 3.06
C LYS A 126 -15.97 3.16 2.80
N PRO A 127 -16.54 2.15 2.09
CA PRO A 127 -15.79 0.94 1.77
C PRO A 127 -14.68 1.24 0.76
N LEU A 128 -14.88 2.07 -0.25
CA LEU A 128 -13.78 2.28 -1.21
C LEU A 128 -12.58 2.99 -0.57
N ARG A 129 -12.77 3.76 0.50
CA ARG A 129 -11.70 4.45 1.22
C ARG A 129 -10.52 3.55 1.58
N TYR A 130 -10.76 2.33 2.07
CA TYR A 130 -9.68 1.43 2.47
C TYR A 130 -8.80 0.97 1.30
N LEU A 131 -9.27 1.05 0.05
CA LEU A 131 -8.48 0.70 -1.14
C LEU A 131 -7.47 1.77 -1.53
N PHE A 132 -7.74 3.01 -1.17
CA PHE A 132 -6.93 4.14 -1.63
C PHE A 132 -5.97 4.63 -0.56
N LEU A 133 -6.41 4.66 0.70
CA LEU A 133 -5.59 5.16 1.80
C LEU A 133 -4.43 4.20 2.10
N ALA A 134 -3.34 4.79 2.59
CA ALA A 134 -2.19 4.04 3.10
C ALA A 134 -2.65 2.94 4.06
N LYS A 135 -2.19 1.72 3.79
CA LYS A 135 -2.51 0.57 4.61
C LYS A 135 -1.56 0.54 5.81
N GLU A 136 -2.12 0.48 7.01
CA GLU A 136 -1.34 0.38 8.24
C GLU A 136 -1.05 -1.09 8.61
N ASP A 137 -1.91 -2.02 8.17
CA ASP A 137 -1.79 -3.43 8.51
C ASP A 137 -0.87 -4.19 7.52
N PRO A 138 0.19 -4.88 8.01
CA PRO A 138 1.05 -5.69 7.17
C PRO A 138 0.33 -6.95 6.67
N LEU A 139 0.82 -7.53 5.57
CA LEU A 139 0.41 -8.86 5.11
C LEU A 139 0.72 -9.90 6.19
N THR A 140 -0.24 -10.75 6.52
CA THR A 140 -0.08 -11.80 7.54
C THR A 140 0.03 -13.20 6.96
N ALA A 141 0.58 -14.14 7.74
CA ALA A 141 0.63 -15.56 7.38
C ALA A 141 -0.79 -16.10 7.15
N LYS A 142 -1.75 -15.65 7.98
CA LYS A 142 -3.16 -16.02 7.86
C LYS A 142 -3.75 -15.56 6.53
N ASP A 143 -3.46 -14.34 6.08
CA ASP A 143 -3.98 -13.82 4.81
C ASP A 143 -3.55 -14.70 3.63
N LEU A 144 -2.30 -15.18 3.63
CA LEU A 144 -1.81 -16.10 2.60
C LEU A 144 -2.43 -17.50 2.73
N ILE A 145 -2.62 -18.02 3.94
CA ILE A 145 -3.28 -19.31 4.16
C ILE A 145 -4.73 -19.26 3.66
N ASP A 146 -5.46 -18.20 3.96
CA ASP A 146 -6.86 -18.04 3.58
C ASP A 146 -7.02 -17.77 2.07
N ALA A 147 -6.00 -17.19 1.41
CA ALA A 147 -6.01 -16.92 -0.02
C ALA A 147 -5.83 -18.17 -0.91
N PHE A 148 -5.12 -19.20 -0.45
CA PHE A 148 -4.78 -20.37 -1.26
C PHE A 148 -5.57 -21.62 -0.87
N SER A 149 -5.91 -22.44 -1.87
CA SER A 149 -6.58 -23.74 -1.65
C SER A 149 -5.65 -24.89 -2.02
N ALA A 150 -5.42 -25.83 -1.09
CA ALA A 150 -4.57 -26.99 -1.34
C ALA A 150 -5.32 -28.12 -2.06
N HIS A 151 -4.75 -28.58 -3.17
CA HIS A 151 -5.26 -29.70 -3.96
C HIS A 151 -4.55 -31.00 -3.57
N PHE A 152 -5.25 -31.82 -2.80
CA PHE A 152 -4.74 -33.11 -2.34
C PHE A 152 -5.09 -34.25 -3.29
N SER A 153 -4.21 -35.24 -3.35
CA SER A 153 -4.46 -36.53 -3.98
C SER A 153 -5.59 -37.30 -3.29
N GLU A 154 -6.01 -38.40 -3.92
CA GLU A 154 -7.09 -39.27 -3.43
C GLU A 154 -6.89 -39.72 -1.97
N GLU A 155 -8.01 -39.84 -1.26
CA GLU A 155 -8.05 -40.31 0.12
C GLU A 155 -7.43 -41.70 0.28
N GLY A 156 -6.65 -41.89 1.36
CA GLY A 156 -5.98 -43.16 1.65
C GLY A 156 -4.68 -43.41 0.88
N SER A 157 -4.30 -42.56 -0.08
CA SER A 157 -3.02 -42.72 -0.79
C SER A 157 -1.81 -42.32 0.09
N ASN A 158 -0.68 -43.02 -0.09
CA ASN A 158 0.60 -42.60 0.54
C ASN A 158 1.00 -41.19 0.10
N ARG A 159 0.58 -40.79 -1.10
CA ARG A 159 0.81 -39.47 -1.66
C ARG A 159 0.11 -38.39 -0.83
N ARG A 160 -1.20 -38.54 -0.57
CA ARG A 160 -1.97 -37.59 0.26
C ARG A 160 -1.38 -37.39 1.67
N HIS A 161 -0.86 -38.44 2.30
CA HIS A 161 -0.22 -38.31 3.62
C HIS A 161 1.00 -37.40 3.60
N ASN A 162 1.83 -37.48 2.56
CA ASN A 162 2.97 -36.60 2.40
C ASN A 162 2.53 -35.17 2.07
N GLU A 163 1.53 -35.01 1.21
CA GLU A 163 0.98 -33.70 0.83
C GLU A 163 0.37 -32.96 2.03
N ILE A 164 -0.41 -33.64 2.88
CA ILE A 164 -0.96 -33.05 4.11
C ILE A 164 0.16 -32.58 5.05
N ARG A 165 1.22 -33.39 5.22
CA ARG A 165 2.37 -33.00 6.04
C ARG A 165 3.09 -31.80 5.45
N THR A 166 3.34 -31.80 4.14
CA THR A 166 3.97 -30.67 3.44
C THR A 166 3.13 -29.40 3.55
N TYR A 167 1.80 -29.50 3.48
CA TYR A 167 0.91 -28.36 3.68
C TYR A 167 0.94 -27.84 5.12
N ALA A 168 1.00 -28.72 6.12
CA ALA A 168 1.19 -28.31 7.51
C ALA A 168 2.52 -27.54 7.68
N TRP A 169 3.62 -28.06 7.12
CA TRP A 169 4.90 -27.36 7.09
C TRP A 169 4.85 -26.03 6.36
N PHE A 170 4.09 -25.91 5.27
CA PHE A 170 3.92 -24.63 4.59
C PHE A 170 3.24 -23.58 5.50
N ARG A 171 2.23 -23.99 6.28
CA ARG A 171 1.57 -23.08 7.24
C ARG A 171 2.52 -22.65 8.35
N ASP A 172 3.30 -23.59 8.89
CA ASP A 172 4.31 -23.30 9.91
C ASP A 172 5.40 -22.38 9.35
N PHE A 173 5.83 -22.64 8.11
CA PHE A 173 6.80 -21.82 7.39
C PHE A 173 6.32 -20.37 7.21
N LEU A 174 5.06 -20.15 6.85
CA LEU A 174 4.51 -18.80 6.74
C LEU A 174 4.53 -18.06 8.10
N LEU A 175 4.27 -18.75 9.20
CA LEU A 175 4.37 -18.16 10.54
C LEU A 175 5.81 -17.80 10.89
N ASP A 176 6.78 -18.65 10.55
CA ASP A 176 8.20 -18.36 10.78
C ASP A 176 8.71 -17.20 9.90
N VAL A 177 8.20 -17.08 8.66
CA VAL A 177 8.45 -15.92 7.77
C VAL A 177 7.86 -14.65 8.38
N GLU A 178 6.62 -14.69 8.86
CA GLU A 178 5.97 -13.57 9.55
C GLU A 178 6.75 -13.14 10.81
N GLY A 179 7.28 -14.12 11.56
CA GLY A 179 8.14 -13.90 12.73
C GLY A 179 9.56 -13.40 12.40
N GLY A 180 9.94 -13.34 11.13
CA GLY A 180 11.28 -12.92 10.69
C GLY A 180 12.39 -13.95 10.96
N GLU A 181 12.03 -15.22 11.14
CA GLU A 181 12.95 -16.30 11.49
C GLU A 181 13.59 -16.96 10.24
N MET A 182 13.02 -16.73 9.06
CA MET A 182 13.44 -17.37 7.81
C MET A 182 14.51 -16.55 7.07
N GLN A 183 15.72 -17.10 6.98
CA GLN A 183 16.90 -16.50 6.34
C GLN A 183 17.65 -17.53 5.50
N VAL A 184 18.22 -17.13 4.36
CA VAL A 184 19.11 -17.98 3.54
C VAL A 184 20.59 -17.72 3.86
N ASP A 185 20.92 -16.50 4.27
CA ASP A 185 22.25 -16.07 4.71
C ASP A 185 22.13 -14.95 5.77
N GLN A 186 23.27 -14.43 6.24
CA GLN A 186 23.31 -13.32 7.22
C GLN A 186 22.81 -11.96 6.66
N SER A 187 22.41 -11.89 5.38
CA SER A 187 22.17 -10.63 4.69
C SER A 187 20.71 -10.40 4.28
N LYS A 188 19.87 -11.44 4.17
CA LYS A 188 18.47 -11.27 3.72
C LYS A 188 17.47 -12.15 4.46
N ILE A 189 16.47 -11.49 5.06
CA ILE A 189 15.30 -12.09 5.69
C ILE A 189 14.21 -12.24 4.61
N LEU A 190 13.64 -13.43 4.49
CA LEU A 190 12.50 -13.67 3.61
C LEU A 190 11.25 -13.01 4.22
N THR A 191 10.44 -12.35 3.40
CA THR A 191 9.18 -11.72 3.81
C THR A 191 7.96 -12.38 3.16
N LEU A 192 6.78 -12.20 3.76
CA LEU A 192 5.52 -12.69 3.18
C LEU A 192 5.21 -12.07 1.81
N HIS A 193 5.64 -10.82 1.59
CA HIS A 193 5.49 -10.14 0.29
C HIS A 193 6.31 -10.85 -0.79
N GLU A 194 7.50 -11.36 -0.47
CA GLU A 194 8.32 -12.13 -1.42
C GLU A 194 7.72 -13.51 -1.70
N VAL A 195 7.11 -14.16 -0.70
CA VAL A 195 6.37 -15.41 -0.90
C VAL A 195 5.18 -15.17 -1.84
N LEU A 196 4.43 -14.10 -1.63
CA LEU A 196 3.30 -13.73 -2.47
C LEU A 196 3.73 -13.36 -3.89
N ALA A 197 4.80 -12.57 -4.03
CA ALA A 197 5.35 -12.17 -5.31
C ALA A 197 5.87 -13.38 -6.10
N PHE A 198 6.51 -14.33 -5.42
CA PHE A 198 6.91 -15.58 -6.05
C PHE A 198 5.69 -16.38 -6.55
N ALA A 199 4.66 -16.55 -5.73
CA ALA A 199 3.51 -17.37 -6.07
C ALA A 199 2.59 -16.74 -7.15
N SER A 200 2.44 -15.42 -7.13
CA SER A 200 1.41 -14.69 -7.90
C SER A 200 1.94 -13.60 -8.83
N GLY A 201 3.19 -13.18 -8.66
CA GLY A 201 3.74 -12.01 -9.34
C GLY A 201 3.27 -10.67 -8.76
N LEU A 202 2.51 -10.67 -7.66
CA LEU A 202 2.01 -9.48 -6.99
C LEU A 202 2.70 -9.30 -5.64
N GLU A 203 2.98 -8.05 -5.27
CA GLU A 203 3.52 -7.72 -3.95
C GLU A 203 2.42 -7.71 -2.87
N GLU A 204 1.16 -7.52 -3.27
CA GLU A 204 0.00 -7.47 -2.38
C GLU A 204 -1.18 -8.29 -2.90
N LEU A 205 -2.04 -8.72 -1.97
CA LEU A 205 -3.28 -9.42 -2.32
C LEU A 205 -4.24 -8.45 -3.02
N PRO A 206 -4.80 -8.81 -4.19
CA PRO A 206 -5.79 -7.97 -4.83
C PRO A 206 -7.00 -7.75 -3.92
N PRO A 207 -7.49 -6.52 -3.77
CA PRO A 207 -8.59 -6.22 -2.87
C PRO A 207 -9.91 -6.87 -3.28
N LEU A 208 -10.07 -7.20 -4.56
CA LEU A 208 -11.21 -7.92 -5.11
C LEU A 208 -10.98 -9.43 -5.19
N GLY A 209 -9.86 -9.92 -4.63
CA GLY A 209 -9.39 -11.28 -4.78
C GLY A 209 -8.79 -11.56 -6.17
N PHE A 210 -8.19 -12.74 -6.30
CA PHE A 210 -7.66 -13.20 -7.58
C PHE A 210 -8.78 -13.59 -8.55
N LYS A 211 -8.53 -13.40 -9.85
CA LYS A 211 -9.49 -13.77 -10.90
C LYS A 211 -9.82 -15.28 -10.89
N ASN A 212 -8.81 -16.10 -10.63
CA ASN A 212 -8.93 -17.54 -10.43
C ASN A 212 -8.55 -17.86 -8.99
N GLN A 213 -9.14 -18.90 -8.40
CA GLN A 213 -8.77 -19.37 -7.07
C GLN A 213 -7.28 -19.76 -7.05
N PRO A 214 -6.44 -19.15 -6.19
CA PRO A 214 -5.06 -19.57 -6.00
C PRO A 214 -4.99 -20.99 -5.45
N ILE A 215 -4.06 -21.78 -6.00
CA ILE A 215 -3.95 -23.22 -5.72
C ILE A 215 -2.57 -23.55 -5.15
N ILE A 216 -2.54 -24.46 -4.19
CA ILE A 216 -1.34 -25.16 -3.75
C ILE A 216 -1.38 -26.58 -4.32
N ASP A 217 -0.39 -26.89 -5.15
CA ASP A 217 -0.11 -28.22 -5.66
C ASP A 217 1.19 -28.78 -5.05
N PHE A 218 1.39 -30.09 -5.18
CA PHE A 218 2.54 -30.77 -4.59
C PHE A 218 3.40 -31.42 -5.66
N LEU A 219 4.70 -31.14 -5.61
CA LEU A 219 5.68 -31.68 -6.54
C LEU A 219 6.02 -33.14 -6.20
N ASN A 220 6.25 -33.93 -7.24
CA ASN A 220 6.76 -35.29 -7.10
C ASN A 220 8.24 -35.29 -6.64
N THR A 221 8.70 -36.44 -6.16
CA THR A 221 9.92 -36.67 -5.34
C THR A 221 11.26 -36.20 -5.89
N ASP A 222 11.34 -35.68 -7.12
CA ASP A 222 12.61 -35.30 -7.75
C ASP A 222 12.83 -33.77 -7.80
N CYS A 223 11.82 -32.97 -7.47
CA CYS A 223 11.94 -31.50 -7.44
C CYS A 223 12.27 -31.00 -6.03
N LYS A 224 13.43 -30.35 -5.88
CA LYS A 224 13.89 -29.82 -4.60
C LYS A 224 13.32 -28.45 -4.26
N PHE A 225 13.17 -27.59 -5.25
CA PHE A 225 12.75 -26.20 -5.10
C PHE A 225 11.25 -26.02 -5.37
N PRO A 226 10.59 -25.04 -4.74
CA PRO A 226 9.24 -24.65 -5.13
C PRO A 226 9.18 -24.14 -6.57
N LYS A 227 7.98 -24.20 -7.15
CA LYS A 227 7.70 -23.61 -8.47
C LYS A 227 6.41 -22.82 -8.42
N ALA A 228 6.32 -21.75 -9.20
CA ALA A 228 5.10 -20.97 -9.33
C ALA A 228 4.68 -20.87 -10.79
N ASN A 229 3.37 -20.94 -11.04
CA ASN A 229 2.76 -20.43 -12.26
C ASN A 229 1.97 -19.18 -11.86
N THR A 230 2.57 -18.00 -12.09
CA THR A 230 2.00 -16.72 -11.67
C THR A 230 0.73 -16.33 -12.44
N CYS A 231 0.57 -16.81 -13.68
CA CYS A 231 -0.63 -16.52 -14.49
C CYS A 231 -1.88 -17.20 -13.91
N ASP A 232 -1.74 -18.44 -13.45
CA ASP A 232 -2.82 -19.23 -12.84
C ASP A 232 -2.81 -19.18 -11.30
N VAL A 233 -1.81 -18.52 -10.72
CA VAL A 233 -1.56 -18.41 -9.27
C VAL A 233 -1.48 -19.79 -8.61
N VAL A 234 -0.63 -20.65 -9.16
CA VAL A 234 -0.40 -22.02 -8.65
C VAL A 234 0.99 -22.12 -8.03
N LEU A 235 1.02 -22.32 -6.71
CA LEU A 235 2.24 -22.59 -5.95
C LEU A 235 2.44 -24.10 -5.82
N HIS A 236 3.56 -24.60 -6.32
CA HIS A 236 3.92 -26.00 -6.23
C HIS A 236 4.94 -26.21 -5.11
N LEU A 237 4.54 -26.92 -4.06
CA LEU A 237 5.36 -27.20 -2.89
C LEU A 237 6.20 -28.46 -3.08
N PRO A 238 7.51 -28.42 -2.79
CA PRO A 238 8.36 -29.61 -2.82
C PRO A 238 8.10 -30.50 -1.59
N ILE A 239 8.11 -31.81 -1.79
CA ILE A 239 7.96 -32.78 -0.69
C ILE A 239 9.34 -33.17 -0.17
N HIS A 240 9.62 -32.84 1.10
CA HIS A 240 10.89 -33.13 1.78
C HIS A 240 10.75 -34.10 2.95
N ARG A 241 11.88 -34.52 3.53
CA ARG A 241 11.92 -35.50 4.64
C ARG A 241 11.85 -34.83 6.01
N SER A 242 12.28 -33.58 6.12
CA SER A 242 12.21 -32.77 7.33
C SER A 242 11.68 -31.37 7.05
N TYR A 243 11.20 -30.72 8.11
CA TYR A 243 10.81 -29.31 8.06
C TYR A 243 11.99 -28.39 7.71
N GLU A 244 13.17 -28.66 8.27
CA GLU A 244 14.39 -27.89 7.99
C GLU A 244 14.80 -27.95 6.51
N GLU A 245 14.77 -29.13 5.87
CA GLU A 245 15.01 -29.25 4.43
C GLU A 245 13.97 -28.46 3.63
N PHE A 246 12.69 -28.57 4.02
CA PHE A 246 11.60 -27.83 3.39
C PHE A 246 11.85 -26.32 3.44
N CYS A 247 12.12 -25.75 4.63
CA CYS A 247 12.39 -24.32 4.80
C CYS A 247 13.59 -23.86 3.98
N ASN A 248 14.71 -24.60 4.03
CA ASN A 248 15.92 -24.25 3.30
C ASN A 248 15.68 -24.13 1.79
N TYR A 249 15.01 -25.11 1.18
CA TYR A 249 14.72 -25.07 -0.25
C TYR A 249 13.61 -24.09 -0.63
N MET A 250 12.62 -23.87 0.25
CA MET A 250 11.60 -22.84 0.06
C MET A 250 12.24 -21.44 0.04
N CYS A 251 13.03 -21.11 1.07
CA CYS A 251 13.71 -19.82 1.17
C CYS A 251 14.66 -19.58 0.00
N SER A 252 15.52 -20.56 -0.30
CA SER A 252 16.47 -20.47 -1.42
C SER A 252 15.75 -20.33 -2.76
N GLY A 253 14.69 -21.11 -3.00
CA GLY A 253 13.94 -21.06 -4.25
C GLY A 253 13.21 -19.74 -4.46
N ILE A 254 12.60 -19.18 -3.41
CA ILE A 254 11.85 -17.92 -3.49
C ILE A 254 12.80 -16.73 -3.67
N LEU A 255 13.85 -16.63 -2.86
CA LEU A 255 14.75 -15.48 -2.91
C LEU A 255 15.59 -15.43 -4.19
N GLN A 256 15.98 -16.59 -4.73
CA GLN A 256 16.77 -16.66 -5.97
C GLN A 256 15.90 -16.52 -7.22
N ALA A 257 14.59 -16.72 -7.14
CA ALA A 257 13.70 -16.57 -8.29
C ALA A 257 13.65 -15.14 -8.84
N VAL A 258 13.92 -14.13 -7.99
CA VAL A 258 13.98 -12.71 -8.40
C VAL A 258 15.13 -12.47 -9.39
N GLU A 259 16.17 -13.30 -9.39
CA GLU A 259 17.29 -13.22 -10.33
C GLU A 259 16.98 -13.87 -11.69
N PHE A 260 15.98 -14.76 -11.76
CA PHE A 260 15.60 -15.46 -13.00
C PHE A 260 14.61 -14.63 -13.83
N GLY A 261 15.15 -13.65 -14.57
CA GLY A 261 14.40 -12.76 -15.46
C GLY A 261 15.19 -11.53 -15.90
N MET A 262 16.36 -11.30 -15.29
CA MET A 262 17.31 -10.24 -15.65
C MET A 262 18.40 -10.84 -16.55
N ALA A 263 18.07 -11.16 -17.80
CA ALA A 263 19.03 -11.53 -18.85
C ALA A 263 18.83 -10.67 -20.09
#